data_AF-A0A3D0KVD5-F1
#
_entry.id   AF-A0A3D0KVD5-F1
#
_cell.length_a   1.000
_cell.length_b   1.000
_cell.length_c   1.000
_cell.angle_alpha   90.00
_cell.angle_beta   90.00
_cell.angle_gamma   90.00
#
_symmetry.space_group_name_H-M   'P 1'
#
loop_
_entity.id
_entity.type
_entity.pdbx_description
1 polymer ?
#
loop_
_entity_poly.entity_id
_entity_poly.type
_entity_poly.pdbx_seq_one_letter_code
_entity_poly.pdbx_strand_id
1 'polypeptide(L)'
;QRMLRGIKFGDGPSPPCGEPFPVTTGPASSSGGQSSAGRDEIVGQITSGIYSPRLGCNVGMSMIEKTHWEFGTRLFVHTPDGKTHNGTVEPFPF
;
A
#
# COMPACT_ATOMS: atom_id res chain seq x y z
N GLN A 1 14.75 -2.45 8.31
CA GLN A 1 14.54 -3.93 8.26
C GLN A 1 13.14 -4.12 7.72
N ARG A 2 12.90 -5.11 6.85
CA ARG A 2 11.58 -5.33 6.24
C ARG A 2 11.03 -6.71 6.58
N MET A 3 9.70 -6.83 6.59
CA MET A 3 9.01 -8.12 6.72
C MET A 3 7.84 -8.20 5.73
N LEU A 4 7.55 -9.41 5.28
CA LEU A 4 6.38 -9.66 4.44
C LEU A 4 5.10 -9.47 5.25
N ARG A 5 4.20 -8.65 4.73
CA ARG A 5 2.89 -8.33 5.30
C ARG A 5 1.81 -8.34 4.25
N GLY A 6 0.60 -8.65 4.70
CA GLY A 6 -0.59 -8.47 3.88
C GLY A 6 -1.06 -7.02 3.95
N ILE A 7 -1.64 -6.53 2.86
CA ILE A 7 -2.30 -5.23 2.80
C ILE A 7 -3.68 -5.42 2.17
N LYS A 8 -4.73 -5.00 2.87
CA LYS A 8 -6.07 -4.80 2.27
C LYS A 8 -6.17 -3.35 1.81
N PHE A 9 -6.59 -3.10 0.58
CA PHE A 9 -6.67 -1.75 0.02
C PHE A 9 -7.79 -1.59 -1.04
N GLY A 10 -8.40 -0.40 -1.04
CA GLY A 10 -9.43 -0.01 -2.01
C GLY A 10 -10.74 -0.81 -1.94
N ASP A 11 -11.83 -0.20 -2.39
CA ASP A 11 -13.20 -0.75 -2.24
C ASP A 11 -13.75 -1.34 -3.56
N GLY A 12 -12.92 -1.45 -4.59
CA GLY A 12 -13.30 -1.96 -5.90
C GLY A 12 -12.12 -2.58 -6.64
N PRO A 13 -12.34 -3.20 -7.81
CA PRO A 13 -11.28 -3.86 -8.55
C PRO A 13 -10.16 -2.89 -8.92
N SER A 14 -8.92 -3.19 -8.50
CA SER A 14 -7.73 -2.53 -9.02
C SER A 14 -7.21 -3.26 -10.27
N PRO A 15 -6.42 -2.60 -11.11
CA PRO A 15 -5.63 -3.28 -12.13
C PRO A 15 -4.79 -4.42 -11.50
N PRO A 16 -4.50 -5.50 -12.25
CA PRO A 16 -3.59 -6.54 -11.78
C PRO A 16 -2.20 -5.95 -11.51
N CYS A 17 -1.49 -6.53 -10.53
CA CYS A 17 -0.13 -6.13 -10.17
C CYS A 17 0.89 -6.55 -11.24
N GLY A 18 0.92 -5.83 -12.37
CA GLY A 18 1.93 -6.00 -13.43
C GLY A 18 3.26 -5.30 -13.12
N GLU A 19 3.21 -4.24 -12.32
CA GLU A 19 4.36 -3.52 -11.77
C GLU A 19 4.15 -3.33 -10.26
N PRO A 20 5.22 -3.23 -9.44
CA PRO A 20 5.07 -3.07 -8.01
C PRO A 20 4.33 -1.79 -7.62
N PHE A 21 3.30 -1.89 -6.78
CA PHE A 21 2.53 -0.72 -6.34
C PHE A 21 3.21 -0.06 -5.13
N PRO A 22 3.64 1.20 -5.21
CA PRO A 22 4.24 1.87 -4.07
C PRO A 22 3.28 1.94 -2.88
N VAL A 23 3.82 1.71 -1.68
CA VAL A 23 3.11 1.85 -0.40
C VAL A 23 3.76 2.97 0.39
N THR A 24 2.97 3.96 0.80
CA THR A 24 3.46 5.19 1.42
C THR A 24 2.74 5.53 2.72
N THR A 25 3.33 6.44 3.51
CA THR A 25 2.74 6.95 4.76
C THR A 25 1.68 8.03 4.55
N GLY A 26 1.60 8.61 3.34
CA GLY A 26 0.64 9.66 2.98
C GLY A 26 0.18 9.52 1.52
N PRO A 27 -0.91 10.19 1.12
CA PRO A 27 -1.61 9.95 -0.14
C PRO A 27 -0.89 10.39 -1.43
N ALA A 28 0.38 10.75 -1.34
CA ALA A 28 1.21 11.48 -2.31
C ALA A 28 0.84 12.97 -2.40
N SER A 29 1.73 13.81 -1.88
CA SER A 29 1.77 15.23 -2.23
C SER A 29 2.32 15.42 -3.64
N SER A 30 1.50 15.97 -4.52
CA SER A 30 1.92 16.51 -5.81
C SER A 30 2.84 17.73 -5.59
N SER A 31 4.14 17.53 -5.42
CA SER A 31 5.19 18.49 -5.84
C SER A 31 6.57 18.03 -5.41
N GLY A 32 7.54 18.19 -6.31
CA GLY A 32 8.97 18.17 -5.99
C GLY A 32 9.42 19.37 -5.15
N GLY A 33 8.64 19.79 -4.16
CA GLY A 33 8.97 20.88 -3.24
C GLY A 33 9.69 20.35 -2.00
N GLN A 34 10.90 20.85 -1.76
CA GLN A 34 11.61 20.70 -0.48
C GLN A 34 10.90 21.60 0.54
N SER A 35 9.98 21.04 1.32
CA SER A 35 9.42 21.71 2.50
C SER A 35 9.65 20.84 3.73
N SER A 36 10.00 21.47 4.85
CA SER A 36 10.46 20.86 6.10
C SER A 36 9.34 20.29 6.98
N ALA A 37 8.14 20.05 6.42
CA ALA A 37 7.09 19.25 7.03
C ALA A 37 7.01 17.89 6.31
N GLY A 38 7.10 16.79 7.08
CA GLY A 38 7.45 15.44 6.63
C GLY A 38 6.90 15.01 5.27
N ARG A 39 7.81 14.63 4.37
CA ARG A 39 7.49 14.04 3.06
C ARG A 39 6.84 12.67 3.26
N ASP A 40 5.87 12.32 2.42
CA ASP A 40 5.35 10.95 2.34
C ASP A 40 6.51 9.99 2.03
N GLU A 41 6.71 9.00 2.89
CA GLU A 41 7.80 8.03 2.79
C GLU A 41 7.29 6.77 2.10
N ILE A 42 8.05 6.22 1.15
CA ILE A 42 7.79 4.89 0.60
C ILE A 42 8.28 3.86 1.61
N VAL A 43 7.34 3.15 2.23
CA VAL A 43 7.60 2.17 3.30
C VAL A 43 7.46 0.73 2.83
N GLY A 44 7.01 0.53 1.58
CA GLY A 44 6.94 -0.78 0.95
C GLY A 44 6.48 -0.70 -0.50
N GLN A 45 6.36 -1.87 -1.11
CA GLN A 45 5.81 -2.04 -2.46
C GLN A 45 5.00 -3.34 -2.51
N ILE A 46 3.79 -3.31 -3.04
CA ILE A 46 3.02 -4.52 -3.31
C ILE A 46 3.61 -5.17 -4.55
N THR A 47 4.09 -6.41 -4.43
CA THR A 47 4.68 -7.16 -5.55
C THR A 47 3.77 -8.26 -6.09
N SER A 48 2.73 -8.60 -5.34
CA SER A 48 1.64 -9.48 -5.75
C SER A 48 0.36 -8.95 -5.16
N GLY A 49 -0.64 -8.66 -5.98
CA GLY A 49 -1.92 -8.14 -5.50
C GLY A 49 -3.03 -8.30 -6.52
N ILE A 50 -4.24 -8.51 -6.01
CA ILE A 50 -5.45 -8.75 -6.81
C ILE A 50 -6.70 -8.38 -6.01
N TYR A 51 -7.78 -8.05 -6.72
CA TYR A 51 -9.11 -7.94 -6.13
C TYR A 51 -9.60 -9.29 -5.59
N SER A 52 -10.11 -9.31 -4.37
CA SER A 52 -10.73 -10.48 -3.74
C SER A 52 -12.24 -10.28 -3.65
N PRO A 53 -13.05 -10.95 -4.50
CA PRO A 53 -14.51 -10.87 -4.43
C PRO A 53 -15.08 -11.30 -3.06
N ARG A 54 -14.42 -12.25 -2.39
CA ARG A 54 -14.79 -12.70 -1.04
C ARG A 54 -14.67 -11.59 0.00
N LEU A 55 -13.67 -10.72 -0.14
CA LEU A 55 -13.36 -9.66 0.82
C LEU A 55 -13.86 -8.28 0.39
N GLY A 56 -14.35 -8.14 -0.84
CA GLY A 56 -14.84 -6.88 -1.39
C GLY A 56 -13.77 -5.81 -1.62
N CYS A 57 -12.49 -6.16 -1.51
CA CYS A 57 -11.35 -5.23 -1.61
C CYS A 57 -10.16 -5.89 -2.31
N ASN A 58 -9.12 -5.11 -2.63
CA ASN A 58 -7.86 -5.67 -3.10
C ASN A 58 -7.03 -6.16 -1.93
N VAL A 59 -6.33 -7.27 -2.15
CA VAL A 59 -5.34 -7.81 -1.22
C VAL A 59 -3.99 -7.82 -1.91
N GLY A 60 -2.94 -7.49 -1.17
CA GLY A 60 -1.58 -7.47 -1.70
C GLY A 60 -0.55 -7.92 -0.68
N MET A 61 0.53 -8.51 -1.17
CA MET A 61 1.71 -8.87 -0.37
C MET A 61 2.79 -7.82 -0.57
N SER A 62 3.35 -7.32 0.53
CA SER A 62 4.38 -6.29 0.50
C SER A 62 5.46 -6.52 1.54
N MET A 63 6.71 -6.22 1.19
CA MET A 63 7.80 -6.07 2.16
C MET A 63 7.71 -4.68 2.78
N ILE A 64 7.29 -4.61 4.06
CA ILE A 64 7.06 -3.35 4.78
C ILE A 64 8.18 -3.08 5.78
N GLU A 65 8.64 -1.83 5.85
CA GLU A 65 9.63 -1.37 6.83
C GLU A 65 9.15 -1.57 8.27
N LYS A 66 10.11 -1.89 9.15
CA LYS A 66 9.89 -2.20 10.58
C LYS A 66 9.10 -1.13 11.33
N THR A 67 9.20 0.12 10.92
CA THR A 67 8.50 1.25 11.51
C THR A 67 6.99 1.24 11.24
N HIS A 68 6.53 0.46 10.26
CA HIS A 68 5.14 0.50 9.75
C HIS A 68 4.49 -0.87 9.54
N TRP A 69 5.13 -1.97 9.97
CA TRP A 69 4.69 -3.33 9.68
C TRP A 69 3.70 -3.93 10.70
N GLU A 70 3.26 -3.13 11.68
CA GLU A 70 2.33 -3.59 12.73
C GLU A 70 0.92 -3.69 12.16
N PHE A 71 0.16 -4.70 12.59
CA PHE A 71 -1.20 -4.90 12.09
C PHE A 71 -2.11 -3.74 12.47
N GLY A 72 -3.00 -3.36 11.55
CA GLY A 72 -3.86 -2.17 11.69
C GLY A 72 -3.19 -0.85 11.29
N THR A 73 -1.88 -0.85 10.96
CA THR A 73 -1.20 0.34 10.45
C THR A 73 -1.86 0.79 9.15
N ARG A 74 -2.26 2.06 9.08
CA ARG A 74 -2.84 2.68 7.88
C ARG A 74 -1.74 3.21 6.98
N LEU A 75 -1.81 2.85 5.71
CA LEU A 75 -0.88 3.24 4.66
C LEU A 75 -1.67 3.64 3.40
N PHE A 76 -0.98 4.09 2.37
CA PHE A 76 -1.57 4.40 1.07
C PHE A 76 -0.94 3.53 0.00
N VAL A 77 -1.76 3.00 -0.92
CA VAL A 77 -1.32 2.15 -2.03
C VAL A 77 -1.57 2.89 -3.34
N HIS A 78 -0.52 3.04 -4.15
CA HIS A 78 -0.60 3.73 -5.44
C HIS A 78 -0.65 2.72 -6.59
N THR A 79 -1.76 2.70 -7.32
CA THR A 79 -1.99 1.75 -8.42
C THR A 79 -1.59 2.36 -9.78
N PRO A 80 -1.31 1.53 -10.80
CA PRO A 80 -0.83 2.01 -12.11
C PRO A 80 -1.84 2.86 -12.87
N ASP A 81 -3.13 2.81 -12.51
CA ASP A 81 -4.18 3.69 -13.05
C ASP A 81 -4.14 5.11 -12.44
N GLY A 82 -3.12 5.42 -11.64
CA GLY A 82 -2.90 6.73 -11.04
C GLY A 82 -3.74 6.99 -9.79
N LYS A 83 -4.47 5.98 -9.29
CA LYS A 83 -5.27 6.10 -8.07
C LYS A 83 -4.43 5.84 -6.82
N THR A 84 -4.82 6.51 -5.75
CA THR A 84 -4.32 6.24 -4.39
C THR A 84 -5.45 5.64 -3.58
N HIS A 85 -5.18 4.50 -2.93
CA HIS A 85 -6.12 3.79 -2.09
C HIS A 85 -5.66 3.80 -0.64
N ASN A 86 -6.62 3.93 0.29
CA ASN A 86 -6.35 3.61 1.70
C ASN A 86 -6.02 2.12 1.82
N GLY A 87 -4.95 1.81 2.54
CA GLY A 87 -4.48 0.47 2.81
C GLY A 87 -4.34 0.22 4.31
N THR A 88 -4.54 -1.02 4.73
CA THR A 88 -4.31 -1.46 6.12
C THR A 88 -3.40 -2.69 6.12
N VAL A 89 -2.37 -2.67 6.98
CA VAL A 89 -1.49 -3.81 7.22
C VAL A 89 -2.26 -4.90 7.97
N GLU A 90 -2.28 -6.10 7.41
CA GLU A 90 -3.09 -7.24 7.87
C GLU A 90 -2.23 -8.51 8.00
N PRO A 91 -2.59 -9.43 8.92
CA PRO A 91 -1.97 -10.75 8.98
C PRO A 91 -2.35 -11.60 7.77
N PHE A 92 -1.52 -12.58 7.45
CA PHE A 92 -1.91 -13.69 6.58
C PHE A 92 -2.55 -14.81 7.42
N PRO A 93 -3.46 -15.63 6.85
CA PRO A 93 -4.12 -15.46 5.55
C PRO A 93 -5.22 -14.37 5.59
N PHE A 94 -5.70 -13.95 4.41
CA PHE A 94 -6.64 -12.82 4.25
C PHE A 94 -8.12 -13.14 4.43
#